data_AF-A0A0F9AIM5-F1
#
_entry.id   AF-A0A0F9AIM5-F1
#
_cell.length_a   1.000
_cell.length_b   1.000
_cell.length_c   1.000
_cell.angle_alpha   90.00
_cell.angle_beta   90.00
_cell.angle_gamma   90.00
#
_symmetry.space_group_name_H-M   'P 1'
#
loop_
_entity.id
_entity.type
_entity.pdbx_description
1 polymer ?
#
loop_
_entity_poly.entity_id
_entity_poly.type
_entity_poly.pdbx_seq_one_letter_code
_entity_poly.pdbx_strand_id
1 'polypeptide(L)'
;VPFFIEEFLRSFKDLEIIKKEDNKFYIAKDVQDVTIPSTIQDVIMARVDSLPEGTKEVLQTGSVIEREFEYELIKRVTGLSEQELLSHLAVLRDSELLYERGIYPQSTYIFKHALTREVVHDSILTRRKKKLHEEIGNTIEEINKENLDEHYGVLAEHYINSENYMKGADYSIKAGDKAAAVSAWQGAKQQFETALDLLSEEDLQKKADVLQKLANVTNWKSEFETSLHYTELAIELYEKLNDKRNLFTMHMFANMLYIAPHWDGGREQEALKHMEAAAAIAEEDPDSQEKGLIYQRTSHIYLHQGEPDQTLIWAQKAVDLFTRLNIPMGTSWGTAMTYTGQIDEGIAYNENNCEQALKTANLFILGLAGHELVLTLALIRDIP
;
A
#
# COMPACT_ATOMS: atom_id res chain seq x y z
N VAL A 1 0.28 35.40 19.94
CA VAL A 1 1.43 35.35 20.87
C VAL A 1 2.12 34.01 20.67
N PRO A 2 3.45 33.91 20.60
CA PRO A 2 4.13 32.63 20.51
C PRO A 2 3.73 31.70 21.66
N PHE A 3 3.40 30.44 21.34
CA PHE A 3 2.93 29.44 22.31
C PHE A 3 3.82 29.36 23.57
N PHE A 4 5.13 29.40 23.36
CA PHE A 4 6.13 29.43 24.43
C PHE A 4 5.88 30.54 25.47
N ILE A 5 5.63 31.77 25.02
CA ILE A 5 5.42 32.93 25.89
C ILE A 5 4.08 32.79 26.62
N GLU A 6 3.07 32.25 25.95
CA GLU A 6 1.75 32.01 26.55
C GLU A 6 1.83 30.99 27.69
N GLU A 7 2.50 29.86 27.48
CA GLU A 7 2.66 28.81 28.49
C GLU A 7 3.50 29.25 29.68
N PHE A 8 4.61 29.98 29.45
CA PHE A 8 5.44 30.51 30.54
C PHE A 8 4.66 31.46 31.44
N LEU A 9 3.93 32.41 30.85
CA LEU A 9 3.11 33.36 31.62
C LEU A 9 1.99 32.66 32.39
N ARG A 10 1.39 31.61 31.82
CA ARG A 10 0.37 30.80 32.50
C ARG A 10 0.94 30.01 33.65
N SER A 11 2.03 29.28 33.44
CA SER A 11 2.68 28.52 34.53
C SER A 11 3.11 29.44 35.67
N PHE A 12 3.59 30.66 35.38
CA PHE A 12 3.89 31.62 36.43
C PHE A 12 2.65 32.04 37.22
N LYS A 13 1.48 32.13 36.58
CA LYS A 13 0.22 32.40 37.25
C LYS A 13 -0.24 31.19 38.08
N ASP A 14 -0.18 29.99 37.51
CA ASP A 14 -0.63 28.74 38.12
C ASP A 14 0.23 28.35 39.34
N LEU A 15 1.55 28.59 39.27
CA LEU A 15 2.49 28.42 40.38
C LEU A 15 2.46 29.57 41.40
N GLU A 16 1.53 30.53 41.24
CA GLU A 16 1.42 31.75 42.03
C GLU A 16 2.72 32.58 42.10
N ILE A 17 3.57 32.49 41.07
CA ILE A 17 4.79 33.30 40.91
C ILE A 17 4.41 34.74 40.54
N ILE A 18 3.40 34.91 39.68
CA ILE A 18 2.84 36.22 39.33
C ILE A 18 1.36 36.32 39.74
N LYS A 19 0.97 37.48 40.25
CA LYS A 19 -0.43 37.84 40.55
C LYS A 19 -0.85 39.05 39.75
N LYS A 20 -2.13 39.12 39.42
CA LYS A 20 -2.73 40.27 38.73
C LYS A 20 -3.61 41.05 39.71
N GLU A 21 -3.25 42.30 39.99
CA GLU A 21 -4.04 43.24 40.81
C GLU A 21 -4.17 44.56 40.03
N ASP A 22 -5.36 45.18 40.01
CA ASP A 22 -5.61 46.46 39.32
C ASP A 22 -5.05 46.56 37.88
N ASN A 23 -5.18 45.46 37.14
CA ASN A 23 -4.70 45.32 35.77
C ASN A 23 -3.16 45.40 35.60
N LYS A 24 -2.41 45.26 36.69
CA LYS A 24 -0.95 45.17 36.72
C LYS A 24 -0.54 43.78 37.21
N PHE A 25 0.59 43.28 36.71
CA PHE A 25 1.18 42.02 37.16
C PHE A 25 2.31 42.29 38.14
N TYR A 26 2.32 41.53 39.24
CA TYR A 26 3.32 41.63 40.31
C TYR A 26 3.91 40.24 40.57
N ILE A 27 5.20 40.17 40.87
CA ILE A 27 5.84 38.93 41.32
C ILE A 27 5.44 38.73 42.78
N ALA A 28 4.80 37.60 43.08
CA ALA A 28 4.21 37.30 44.39
C ALA A 28 5.10 36.41 45.28
N LYS A 29 6.22 35.90 44.74
CA LYS A 29 7.24 35.10 45.45
C LYS A 29 8.61 35.78 45.33
N ASP A 30 9.53 35.51 46.25
CA ASP A 30 10.91 35.96 46.09
C ASP A 30 11.50 35.32 44.83
N VAL A 31 12.11 36.12 43.96
CA VAL A 31 12.69 35.67 42.69
C VAL A 31 13.74 34.57 42.92
N GLN A 32 14.37 34.51 44.09
CA GLN A 32 15.33 33.46 44.44
C GLN A 32 14.68 32.09 44.72
N ASP A 33 13.39 32.05 45.07
CA ASP A 33 12.63 30.81 45.35
C ASP A 33 11.87 30.30 44.11
N VAL A 34 11.91 31.05 43.01
CA VAL A 34 11.22 30.72 41.77
C VAL A 34 12.07 29.74 40.96
N THR A 35 11.69 28.46 40.96
CA THR A 35 12.23 27.50 40.00
C THR A 35 11.59 27.76 38.64
N ILE A 36 12.31 28.44 37.75
CA ILE A 36 11.87 28.65 36.36
C ILE A 36 12.04 27.31 35.63
N PRO A 37 10.98 26.76 35.03
CA PRO A 37 11.10 25.54 34.24
C PRO A 37 12.12 25.73 33.10
N SER A 38 13.00 24.75 32.94
CA SER A 38 14.14 24.86 32.02
C SER A 38 13.72 24.74 30.55
N THR A 39 12.57 24.12 30.31
CA THR A 39 12.03 23.84 28.98
C THR A 39 10.53 24.11 28.91
N ILE A 40 10.00 24.27 27.69
CA ILE A 40 8.56 24.36 27.46
C ILE A 40 7.82 23.07 27.85
N GLN A 41 8.50 21.93 27.74
CA GLN A 41 7.98 20.64 28.16
C GLN A 41 7.76 20.60 29.67
N ASP A 42 8.71 21.10 30.47
CA ASP A 42 8.57 21.21 31.93
C ASP A 42 7.38 22.10 32.32
N VAL A 43 7.20 23.22 31.60
CA VAL A 43 6.06 24.13 31.79
C VAL A 43 4.73 23.40 31.54
N ILE A 44 4.63 22.68 30.42
CA ILE A 44 3.42 21.93 30.07
C ILE A 44 3.16 20.83 31.10
N MET A 45 4.19 20.08 31.49
CA MET A 45 4.05 18.99 32.46
C MET A 45 3.64 19.49 33.84
N ALA A 46 4.17 20.63 34.31
CA ALA A 46 3.74 21.22 35.57
C ALA A 46 2.24 21.54 35.58
N ARG A 47 1.69 22.00 34.45
CA ARG A 47 0.24 22.24 34.31
C ARG A 47 -0.55 20.94 34.31
N VAL A 48 -0.07 19.94 33.59
CA VAL A 48 -0.69 18.60 33.55
C VAL A 48 -0.69 17.94 34.92
N ASP A 49 0.40 18.08 35.68
CA ASP A 49 0.54 17.52 37.04
C ASP A 49 -0.30 18.26 38.09
N SER A 50 -0.74 19.49 37.81
CA SER A 50 -1.66 20.23 38.67
C SER A 50 -3.13 19.82 38.50
N LEU A 51 -3.45 19.03 37.48
CA LEU A 51 -4.82 18.55 37.22
C LEU A 51 -5.23 17.48 38.24
N PRO A 52 -6.53 17.39 38.59
CA PRO A 52 -7.05 16.22 39.30
C PRO A 52 -6.74 14.92 38.54
N GLU A 53 -6.44 13.83 39.25
CA GLU A 53 -5.96 12.58 38.65
C GLU A 53 -6.86 12.09 37.50
N GLY A 54 -8.17 11.98 37.71
CA GLY A 54 -9.10 11.58 36.64
C GLY A 54 -9.12 12.51 35.43
N THR A 55 -8.91 13.82 35.65
CA THR A 55 -8.81 14.80 34.56
C THR A 55 -7.52 14.61 33.75
N LYS A 56 -6.41 14.33 34.44
CA LYS A 56 -5.12 14.01 33.82
C LYS A 56 -5.22 12.74 32.98
N GLU A 57 -5.91 11.71 33.48
CA GLU A 57 -6.13 10.46 32.74
C GLU A 57 -6.97 10.65 31.47
N VAL A 58 -8.01 11.49 31.51
CA VAL A 58 -8.79 11.86 30.31
C VAL A 58 -7.91 12.59 29.28
N LEU A 59 -7.07 13.53 29.72
CA LEU A 59 -6.16 14.24 28.82
C LEU A 59 -5.11 13.31 28.19
N GLN A 60 -4.55 12.40 28.99
CA GLN A 60 -3.61 11.37 28.50
C GLN A 60 -4.27 10.41 27.52
N THR A 61 -5.51 9.99 27.78
CA THR A 61 -6.26 9.14 26.84
C THR A 61 -6.52 9.89 25.53
N GLY A 62 -6.97 11.14 25.62
CA GLY A 62 -7.18 12.00 24.45
C GLY A 62 -5.91 12.22 23.62
N SER A 63 -4.73 12.30 24.26
CA SER A 63 -3.48 12.51 23.54
C SER A 63 -3.03 11.30 22.71
N VAL A 64 -3.47 10.09 23.09
CA VAL A 64 -3.24 8.84 22.35
C VAL A 64 -4.22 8.69 21.19
N ILE A 65 -5.43 9.26 21.26
CA ILE A 65 -6.39 9.21 20.15
C ILE A 65 -5.82 9.99 18.97
N GLU A 66 -5.80 11.31 19.04
CA GLU A 66 -5.28 12.19 18.00
C GLU A 66 -5.26 13.65 18.50
N ARG A 67 -4.91 14.61 17.64
CA ARG A 67 -5.05 16.04 17.96
C ARG A 67 -6.50 16.48 18.23
N GLU A 68 -7.47 15.86 17.56
CA GLU A 68 -8.90 16.06 17.82
C GLU A 68 -9.58 14.72 18.03
N PHE A 69 -10.56 14.68 18.92
CA PHE A 69 -11.31 13.47 19.24
C PHE A 69 -12.77 13.78 19.58
N GLU A 70 -13.65 12.86 19.21
CA GLU A 70 -15.08 12.98 19.47
C GLU A 70 -15.45 12.58 20.90
N TYR A 71 -16.51 13.20 21.43
CA TYR A 71 -17.04 12.87 22.75
C TYR A 71 -17.38 11.37 22.90
N GLU A 72 -18.02 10.78 21.89
CA GLU A 72 -18.44 9.38 21.95
C GLU A 72 -17.24 8.42 22.06
N LEU A 73 -16.15 8.71 21.34
CA LEU A 73 -14.94 7.89 21.37
C LEU A 73 -14.27 7.93 22.75
N ILE A 74 -14.02 9.13 23.30
CA ILE A 74 -13.38 9.25 24.61
C ILE A 74 -14.27 8.68 25.73
N LYS A 75 -15.59 8.78 25.61
CA LYS A 75 -16.55 8.17 26.56
C LYS A 75 -16.43 6.66 26.60
N ARG A 76 -16.40 6.01 25.44
CA ARG A 76 -16.28 4.55 25.37
C ARG A 76 -14.93 4.05 25.84
N VAL A 77 -13.84 4.70 25.43
CA VAL A 77 -12.48 4.29 25.82
C VAL A 77 -12.25 4.43 27.32
N THR A 78 -12.70 5.55 27.92
CA THR A 78 -12.52 5.77 29.37
C THR A 78 -13.49 4.99 30.24
N GLY A 79 -14.67 4.61 29.71
CA GLY A 79 -15.71 3.91 30.46
C GLY A 79 -16.34 4.72 31.60
N LEU A 80 -16.05 6.03 31.66
CA LEU A 80 -16.57 6.94 32.68
C LEU A 80 -18.07 7.18 32.49
N SER A 81 -18.78 7.48 33.58
CA SER A 81 -20.14 7.98 33.45
C SER A 81 -20.14 9.33 32.73
N GLU A 82 -21.24 9.65 32.08
CA GLU A 82 -21.40 10.91 31.37
C GLU A 82 -21.11 12.14 32.24
N GLN A 83 -21.60 12.12 33.48
CA GLN A 83 -21.44 13.23 34.42
C GLN A 83 -19.97 13.41 34.82
N GLU A 84 -19.25 12.31 35.07
CA GLU A 84 -17.82 12.34 35.41
C GLU A 84 -17.00 12.88 34.25
N LEU A 85 -17.21 12.32 33.05
CA LEU A 85 -16.47 12.72 31.86
C LEU A 85 -16.69 14.19 31.51
N LEU A 86 -17.94 14.67 31.51
CA LEU A 86 -18.25 16.08 31.24
C LEU A 86 -17.61 17.01 32.29
N SER A 87 -17.52 16.58 33.55
CA SER A 87 -16.84 17.34 34.60
C SER A 87 -15.34 17.45 34.32
N HIS A 88 -14.68 16.37 33.90
CA HIS A 88 -13.26 16.40 33.51
C HIS A 88 -13.01 17.25 32.25
N LEU A 89 -13.84 17.11 31.21
CA LEU A 89 -13.73 17.90 29.99
C LEU A 89 -13.96 19.40 30.23
N ALA A 90 -14.86 19.76 31.16
CA ALA A 90 -15.03 21.15 31.58
C ALA A 90 -13.74 21.72 32.22
N VAL A 91 -13.10 20.96 33.12
CA VAL A 91 -11.81 21.39 33.71
C VAL A 91 -10.71 21.52 32.65
N LEU A 92 -10.64 20.61 31.67
CA LEU A 92 -9.67 20.68 30.56
C LEU A 92 -9.90 21.88 29.64
N ARG A 93 -11.16 22.29 29.47
CA ARG A 93 -11.52 23.52 28.75
C ARG A 93 -11.18 24.78 29.56
N ASP A 94 -11.51 24.79 30.84
CA ASP A 94 -11.28 25.95 31.72
C ASP A 94 -9.77 26.19 31.95
N SER A 95 -8.98 25.12 31.94
CA SER A 95 -7.51 25.17 31.91
C SER A 95 -6.93 25.47 30.51
N GLU A 96 -7.77 25.65 29.48
CA GLU A 96 -7.38 25.92 28.11
C GLU A 96 -6.42 24.88 27.49
N LEU A 97 -6.45 23.64 27.97
CA LEU A 97 -5.70 22.54 27.36
C LEU A 97 -6.44 21.98 26.14
N LEU A 98 -7.79 22.00 26.21
CA LEU A 98 -8.68 21.61 25.12
C LEU A 98 -9.64 22.74 24.74
N TYR A 99 -10.03 22.79 23.47
CA TYR A 99 -11.21 23.52 23.02
C TYR A 99 -12.30 22.55 22.58
N GLU A 100 -13.55 22.95 22.77
CA GLU A 100 -14.73 22.21 22.32
C GLU A 100 -15.33 22.88 21.08
N ARG A 101 -15.65 22.06 20.08
CA ARG A 101 -16.33 22.45 18.84
C ARG A 101 -17.57 21.59 18.67
N GLY A 102 -18.66 22.18 18.17
CA GLY A 102 -19.93 21.48 17.98
C GLY A 102 -20.82 21.57 19.23
N ILE A 103 -21.88 20.76 19.23
CA ILE A 103 -22.89 20.73 20.31
C ILE A 103 -22.96 19.30 20.80
N TYR A 104 -22.89 19.12 22.12
CA TYR A 104 -23.08 17.82 22.77
C TYR A 104 -24.38 17.13 22.29
N PRO A 105 -24.37 15.80 22.03
CA PRO A 105 -23.25 14.86 22.20
C PRO A 105 -22.30 14.75 21.00
N GLN A 106 -22.51 15.54 19.94
CA GLN A 106 -21.68 15.54 18.73
C GLN A 106 -20.51 16.54 18.85
N SER A 107 -20.04 16.79 20.07
CA SER A 107 -18.92 17.70 20.30
C SER A 107 -17.59 17.00 20.03
N THR A 108 -16.66 17.75 19.44
CA THR A 108 -15.26 17.37 19.25
C THR A 108 -14.41 18.19 20.20
N TYR A 109 -13.43 17.54 20.83
CA TYR A 109 -12.43 18.19 21.66
C TYR A 109 -11.09 18.22 20.93
N ILE A 110 -10.44 19.38 20.97
CA ILE A 110 -9.23 19.65 20.19
C ILE A 110 -8.15 20.14 21.14
N PHE A 111 -6.97 19.52 21.09
CA PHE A 111 -5.81 20.06 21.80
C PHE A 111 -5.49 21.46 21.27
N LYS A 112 -5.49 22.43 22.19
CA LYS A 112 -5.21 23.83 21.86
C LYS A 112 -3.89 23.97 21.11
N HIS A 113 -2.87 23.23 21.55
CA HIS A 113 -1.55 23.20 20.94
C HIS A 113 -1.09 21.76 20.68
N ALA A 114 -0.54 21.51 19.48
CA ALA A 114 -0.03 20.20 19.11
C ALA A 114 1.11 19.74 20.03
N LEU A 115 1.97 20.67 20.45
CA LEU A 115 3.06 20.38 21.39
C LEU A 115 2.55 19.95 22.78
N THR A 116 1.41 20.49 23.24
CA THR A 116 0.78 20.00 24.49
C THR A 116 0.36 18.55 24.36
N ARG A 117 -0.26 18.15 23.23
CA ARG A 117 -0.61 16.76 22.97
C ARG A 117 0.61 15.86 23.00
N GLU A 118 1.67 16.25 22.28
CA GLU A 118 2.93 15.49 22.18
C GLU A 118 3.56 15.28 23.57
N VAL A 119 3.72 16.35 24.35
CA VAL A 119 4.29 16.26 25.71
C VAL A 119 3.44 15.38 26.62
N VAL A 120 2.11 15.52 26.58
CA VAL A 120 1.20 14.66 27.37
C VAL A 120 1.32 13.21 26.91
N HIS A 121 1.28 12.94 25.60
CA HIS A 121 1.43 11.60 25.03
C HIS A 121 2.75 10.95 25.44
N ASP A 122 3.86 11.70 25.41
CA ASP A 122 5.19 11.17 25.72
C ASP A 122 5.42 10.97 27.22
N SER A 123 4.61 11.61 28.07
CA SER A 123 4.58 11.36 29.52
C SER A 123 3.99 9.99 29.90
N ILE A 124 3.29 9.32 28.98
CA ILE A 124 2.59 8.05 29.24
C ILE A 124 3.57 6.89 29.19
N LEU A 125 3.60 6.07 30.25
CA LEU A 125 4.39 4.84 30.30
C LEU A 125 4.07 3.93 29.10
N THR A 126 5.10 3.38 28.45
CA THR A 126 4.98 2.55 27.24
C THR A 126 3.93 1.46 27.35
N ARG A 127 3.86 0.74 28.48
CA ARG A 127 2.86 -0.31 28.71
C ARG A 127 1.43 0.22 28.73
N ARG A 128 1.20 1.40 29.32
CA ARG A 128 -0.11 2.07 29.34
C ARG A 128 -0.47 2.57 27.93
N LYS A 129 0.49 3.15 27.21
CA LYS A 129 0.30 3.63 25.83
C LYS A 129 -0.14 2.49 24.90
N LYS A 130 0.53 1.34 24.92
CA LYS A 130 0.14 0.14 24.15
C LYS A 130 -1.30 -0.28 24.44
N LYS A 131 -1.68 -0.36 25.71
CA LYS A 131 -3.03 -0.72 26.14
C LYS A 131 -4.08 0.28 25.62
N LEU A 132 -3.79 1.59 25.73
CA LEU A 132 -4.68 2.62 25.22
C LEU A 132 -4.84 2.53 23.70
N HIS A 133 -3.78 2.31 22.93
CA HIS A 133 -3.91 2.14 21.48
C HIS A 133 -4.78 0.92 21.11
N GLU A 134 -4.65 -0.21 21.82
CA GLU A 134 -5.51 -1.39 21.60
C GLU A 134 -6.98 -1.06 21.92
N GLU A 135 -7.26 -0.42 23.05
CA GLU A 135 -8.62 -0.03 23.46
C GLU A 135 -9.25 0.98 22.49
N ILE A 136 -8.47 1.97 22.04
CA ILE A 136 -8.91 2.97 21.06
C ILE A 136 -9.19 2.31 19.71
N GLY A 137 -8.29 1.46 19.21
CA GLY A 137 -8.48 0.73 17.96
C GLY A 137 -9.76 -0.12 17.97
N ASN A 138 -9.97 -0.90 19.03
CA ASN A 138 -11.19 -1.71 19.19
C ASN A 138 -12.45 -0.82 19.25
N THR A 139 -12.37 0.33 19.93
CA THR A 139 -13.51 1.26 20.02
C THR A 139 -13.84 1.91 18.68
N ILE A 140 -12.83 2.28 17.88
CA ILE A 140 -13.04 2.81 16.53
C ILE A 140 -13.71 1.77 15.63
N GLU A 141 -13.30 0.49 15.72
CA GLU A 141 -13.98 -0.60 15.00
C GLU A 141 -15.45 -0.73 15.41
N GLU A 142 -15.76 -0.60 16.71
CA GLU A 142 -17.11 -0.75 17.22
C GLU A 142 -18.06 0.39 16.86
N ILE A 143 -17.56 1.63 16.88
CA ILE A 143 -18.35 2.82 16.54
C ILE A 143 -18.62 2.88 15.03
N ASN A 144 -17.63 2.54 14.21
CA ASN A 144 -17.66 2.79 12.76
C ASN A 144 -17.95 1.54 11.92
N LYS A 145 -18.68 0.55 12.46
CA LYS A 145 -18.95 -0.75 11.80
C LYS A 145 -19.44 -0.64 10.35
N GLU A 146 -20.22 0.39 10.04
CA GLU A 146 -20.80 0.60 8.71
C GLU A 146 -19.89 1.37 7.74
N ASN A 147 -18.80 1.95 8.22
CA ASN A 147 -17.90 2.83 7.45
C ASN A 147 -16.42 2.65 7.85
N LEU A 148 -16.04 1.40 8.17
CA LEU A 148 -14.71 1.06 8.69
C LEU A 148 -13.57 1.45 7.73
N ASP A 149 -13.88 1.49 6.44
CA ASP A 149 -12.95 1.80 5.37
C ASP A 149 -12.44 3.24 5.40
N GLU A 150 -13.17 4.19 6.01
CA GLU A 150 -12.65 5.53 6.29
C GLU A 150 -11.59 5.55 7.40
N HIS A 151 -11.47 4.47 8.18
CA HIS A 151 -10.59 4.41 9.34
C HIS A 151 -9.43 3.41 9.20
N TYR A 152 -9.26 2.74 8.05
CA TYR A 152 -8.21 1.72 7.89
C TYR A 152 -6.80 2.21 8.24
N GLY A 153 -6.41 3.41 7.80
CA GLY A 153 -5.09 3.96 8.12
C GLY A 153 -4.89 4.22 9.61
N VAL A 154 -5.88 4.82 10.27
CA VAL A 154 -5.87 5.11 11.71
C VAL A 154 -5.87 3.82 12.53
N LEU A 155 -6.68 2.83 12.12
CA LEU A 155 -6.73 1.51 12.77
C LEU A 155 -5.38 0.78 12.65
N ALA A 156 -4.74 0.83 11.48
CA ALA A 156 -3.40 0.27 11.31
C ALA A 156 -2.41 0.87 12.31
N GLU A 157 -2.37 2.20 12.44
CA GLU A 157 -1.48 2.89 13.36
C GLU A 157 -1.74 2.53 14.83
N HIS A 158 -3.00 2.52 15.28
CA HIS A 158 -3.31 2.10 16.65
C HIS A 158 -2.90 0.64 16.90
N TYR A 159 -3.20 -0.27 15.99
CA TYR A 159 -2.84 -1.67 16.22
C TYR A 159 -1.32 -1.92 16.18
N ILE A 160 -0.57 -1.22 15.33
CA ILE A 160 0.89 -1.25 15.33
C ILE A 160 1.45 -0.74 16.67
N ASN A 161 0.97 0.42 17.14
CA ASN A 161 1.43 1.02 18.39
C ASN A 161 1.01 0.22 19.64
N SER A 162 0.01 -0.66 19.51
CA SER A 162 -0.38 -1.62 20.54
C SER A 162 0.39 -2.96 20.49
N GLU A 163 1.26 -3.14 19.49
CA GLU A 163 1.94 -4.41 19.14
C GLU A 163 1.01 -5.55 18.72
N ASN A 164 -0.24 -5.22 18.36
CA ASN A 164 -1.15 -6.15 17.70
C ASN A 164 -0.83 -6.21 16.20
N TYR A 165 0.32 -6.76 15.87
CA TYR A 165 0.86 -6.77 14.50
C TYR A 165 -0.04 -7.52 13.52
N MET A 166 -0.81 -8.50 13.98
CA MET A 166 -1.79 -9.19 13.15
C MET A 166 -2.87 -8.23 12.63
N LYS A 167 -3.54 -7.50 13.53
CA LYS A 167 -4.53 -6.48 13.11
C LYS A 167 -3.85 -5.31 12.39
N GLY A 168 -2.66 -4.91 12.82
CA GLY A 168 -1.86 -3.87 12.17
C GLY A 168 -1.61 -4.16 10.69
N ALA A 169 -1.11 -5.37 10.39
CA ALA A 169 -0.90 -5.83 9.02
C ALA A 169 -2.21 -5.88 8.23
N ASP A 170 -3.28 -6.46 8.78
CA ASP A 170 -4.56 -6.57 8.08
C ASP A 170 -5.15 -5.19 7.72
N TYR A 171 -5.05 -4.20 8.62
CA TYR A 171 -5.51 -2.84 8.34
C TYR A 171 -4.58 -2.07 7.41
N SER A 172 -3.27 -2.28 7.48
CA SER A 172 -2.32 -1.73 6.51
C SER A 172 -2.60 -2.25 5.09
N ILE A 173 -2.91 -3.55 4.91
CA ILE A 173 -3.30 -4.10 3.60
C ILE A 173 -4.56 -3.40 3.09
N LYS A 174 -5.59 -3.29 3.93
CA LYS A 174 -6.86 -2.63 3.56
C LYS A 174 -6.67 -1.15 3.23
N ALA A 175 -5.84 -0.44 3.99
CA ALA A 175 -5.49 0.96 3.73
C ALA A 175 -4.74 1.09 2.39
N GLY A 176 -3.80 0.18 2.12
CA GLY A 176 -3.09 0.12 0.85
C GLY A 176 -4.01 -0.16 -0.34
N ASP A 177 -4.95 -1.08 -0.19
CA ASP A 177 -5.96 -1.39 -1.20
C ASP A 177 -6.87 -0.19 -1.49
N LYS A 178 -7.35 0.52 -0.44
CA LYS A 178 -8.13 1.75 -0.60
C LYS A 178 -7.33 2.84 -1.33
N ALA A 179 -6.06 3.03 -0.97
CA ALA A 179 -5.18 3.99 -1.63
C ALA A 179 -4.93 3.63 -3.10
N ALA A 180 -4.70 2.35 -3.40
CA ALA A 180 -4.50 1.86 -4.76
C ALA A 180 -5.75 2.06 -5.64
N ALA A 181 -6.95 1.86 -5.07
CA ALA A 181 -8.22 2.05 -5.78
C ALA A 181 -8.44 3.49 -6.29
N VAL A 182 -7.83 4.49 -5.63
CA VAL A 182 -7.86 5.91 -6.05
C VAL A 182 -6.54 6.38 -6.66
N SER A 183 -5.67 5.45 -7.08
CA SER A 183 -4.37 5.71 -7.69
C SER A 183 -3.39 6.51 -6.83
N ALA A 184 -3.55 6.49 -5.50
CA ALA A 184 -2.60 7.06 -4.54
C ALA A 184 -1.42 6.11 -4.33
N TRP A 185 -0.63 5.88 -5.38
CA TRP A 185 0.39 4.81 -5.43
C TRP A 185 1.47 4.91 -4.35
N GLN A 186 1.91 6.13 -4.00
CA GLN A 186 2.87 6.32 -2.91
C GLN A 186 2.32 5.86 -1.56
N GLY A 187 1.06 6.22 -1.27
CA GLY A 187 0.39 5.81 -0.03
C GLY A 187 0.12 4.31 0.01
N ALA A 188 -0.29 3.73 -1.13
CA ALA A 188 -0.49 2.29 -1.25
C ALA A 188 0.81 1.51 -1.00
N LYS A 189 1.91 1.93 -1.62
CA LYS A 189 3.24 1.34 -1.42
C LYS A 189 3.64 1.35 0.07
N GLN A 190 3.57 2.51 0.72
CA GLN A 190 3.94 2.65 2.13
C GLN A 190 3.12 1.73 3.04
N GLN A 191 1.82 1.62 2.79
CA GLN A 191 0.94 0.75 3.58
C GLN A 191 1.23 -0.74 3.33
N PHE A 192 1.50 -1.15 2.10
CA PHE A 192 1.86 -2.54 1.81
C PHE A 192 3.25 -2.91 2.35
N GLU A 193 4.24 -2.01 2.30
CA GLU A 193 5.54 -2.19 2.96
C GLU A 193 5.37 -2.36 4.47
N THR A 194 4.55 -1.50 5.10
CA THR A 194 4.22 -1.62 6.51
C THR A 194 3.57 -2.98 6.82
N ALA A 195 2.62 -3.44 6.00
CA ALA A 195 2.02 -4.75 6.19
C ALA A 195 3.06 -5.88 6.07
N LEU A 196 3.95 -5.82 5.08
CA LEU A 196 4.98 -6.83 4.84
C LEU A 196 5.93 -6.96 6.05
N ASP A 197 6.32 -5.85 6.66
CA ASP A 197 7.19 -5.79 7.84
C ASP A 197 6.54 -6.38 9.10
N LEU A 198 5.21 -6.33 9.19
CA LEU A 198 4.43 -6.78 10.34
C LEU A 198 4.01 -8.26 10.26
N LEU A 199 3.93 -8.82 9.06
CA LEU A 199 3.52 -10.21 8.83
C LEU A 199 4.57 -11.18 9.37
N SER A 200 4.11 -12.22 10.07
CA SER A 200 5.00 -13.24 10.63
C SER A 200 5.59 -14.16 9.54
N GLU A 201 6.64 -14.90 9.86
CA GLU A 201 7.18 -15.94 8.96
C GLU A 201 6.18 -17.06 8.64
N GLU A 202 5.14 -17.22 9.44
CA GLU A 202 4.09 -18.23 9.22
C GLU A 202 3.03 -17.74 8.22
N ASP A 203 2.92 -16.42 8.00
CA ASP A 203 1.93 -15.79 7.11
C ASP A 203 2.33 -15.80 5.62
N LEU A 204 2.92 -16.91 5.14
CA LEU A 204 3.52 -17.00 3.80
C LEU A 204 2.56 -16.57 2.68
N GLN A 205 1.29 -17.01 2.73
CA GLN A 205 0.30 -16.63 1.72
C GLN A 205 0.04 -15.12 1.71
N LYS A 206 -0.18 -14.50 2.88
CA LYS A 206 -0.41 -13.06 2.97
C LYS A 206 0.82 -12.27 2.51
N LYS A 207 2.03 -12.73 2.85
CA LYS A 207 3.27 -12.11 2.37
C LYS A 207 3.36 -12.15 0.84
N ALA A 208 3.05 -13.30 0.23
CA ALA A 208 3.05 -13.43 -1.24
C ALA A 208 2.05 -12.48 -1.90
N ASP A 209 0.83 -12.40 -1.36
CA ASP A 209 -0.22 -11.52 -1.87
C ASP A 209 0.14 -10.03 -1.71
N VAL A 210 0.79 -9.64 -0.62
CA VAL A 210 1.28 -8.28 -0.40
C VAL A 210 2.43 -7.94 -1.35
N LEU A 211 3.36 -8.88 -1.59
CA LEU A 211 4.45 -8.70 -2.57
C LEU A 211 3.90 -8.52 -3.98
N GLN A 212 2.89 -9.29 -4.38
CA GLN A 212 2.19 -9.10 -5.66
C GLN A 212 1.56 -7.69 -5.75
N LYS A 213 0.92 -7.21 -4.69
CA LYS A 213 0.36 -5.84 -4.63
C LYS A 213 1.45 -4.78 -4.75
N LEU A 214 2.59 -4.96 -4.06
CA LEU A 214 3.75 -4.07 -4.15
C LEU A 214 4.34 -4.02 -5.56
N ALA A 215 4.50 -5.17 -6.21
CA ALA A 215 4.94 -5.27 -7.59
C ALA A 215 4.03 -4.45 -8.52
N ASN A 216 2.70 -4.64 -8.41
CA ASN A 216 1.74 -3.88 -9.21
C ASN A 216 1.83 -2.36 -8.97
N VAL A 217 1.85 -1.91 -7.72
CA VAL A 217 1.90 -0.47 -7.39
C VAL A 217 3.20 0.17 -7.85
N THR A 218 4.33 -0.50 -7.69
CA THR A 218 5.64 0.03 -8.11
C THR A 218 5.77 0.05 -9.64
N ASN A 219 5.18 -0.90 -10.36
CA ASN A 219 5.05 -0.84 -11.81
C ASN A 219 4.25 0.40 -12.27
N TRP A 220 3.10 0.69 -11.64
CA TRP A 220 2.32 1.89 -11.97
C TRP A 220 3.07 3.21 -11.70
N LYS A 221 4.03 3.19 -10.76
CA LYS A 221 4.95 4.30 -10.50
C LYS A 221 6.15 4.35 -11.44
N SER A 222 6.26 3.41 -12.39
CA SER A 222 7.43 3.24 -13.25
C SER A 222 8.74 2.92 -12.49
N GLU A 223 8.64 2.37 -11.28
CA GLU A 223 9.76 1.88 -10.47
C GLU A 223 10.07 0.42 -10.85
N PHE A 224 10.41 0.17 -12.13
CA PHE A 224 10.43 -1.17 -12.71
C PHE A 224 11.40 -2.16 -12.03
N GLU A 225 12.59 -1.71 -11.62
CA GLU A 225 13.54 -2.58 -10.89
C GLU A 225 13.00 -2.97 -9.51
N THR A 226 12.32 -2.05 -8.83
CA THR A 226 11.64 -2.35 -7.56
C THR A 226 10.44 -3.28 -7.76
N SER A 227 9.68 -3.07 -8.83
CA SER A 227 8.57 -3.96 -9.21
C SER A 227 9.06 -5.38 -9.49
N LEU A 228 10.16 -5.50 -10.23
CA LEU A 228 10.78 -6.78 -10.53
C LEU A 228 11.25 -7.47 -9.24
N HIS A 229 11.91 -6.73 -8.35
CA HIS A 229 12.31 -7.25 -7.04
C HIS A 229 11.15 -7.86 -6.25
N TYR A 230 10.03 -7.14 -6.12
CA TYR A 230 8.85 -7.68 -5.44
C TYR A 230 8.21 -8.86 -6.18
N THR A 231 8.29 -8.87 -7.51
CA THR A 231 7.78 -9.98 -8.33
C THR A 231 8.57 -11.26 -8.07
N GLU A 232 9.91 -11.20 -8.06
CA GLU A 232 10.76 -12.35 -7.75
C GLU A 232 10.49 -12.90 -6.33
N LEU A 233 10.36 -12.02 -5.34
CA LEU A 233 10.02 -12.43 -3.98
C LEU A 233 8.63 -13.11 -3.92
N ALA A 234 7.65 -12.61 -4.67
CA ALA A 234 6.33 -13.24 -4.75
C ALA A 234 6.40 -14.63 -5.41
N ILE A 235 7.18 -14.78 -6.48
CA ILE A 235 7.44 -16.08 -7.15
C ILE A 235 7.98 -17.09 -6.13
N GLU A 236 9.04 -16.73 -5.39
CA GLU A 236 9.64 -17.63 -4.39
C GLU A 236 8.64 -18.11 -3.33
N LEU A 237 7.71 -17.24 -2.90
CA LEU A 237 6.69 -17.62 -1.93
C LEU A 237 5.59 -18.48 -2.56
N TYR A 238 5.10 -18.13 -3.75
CA TYR A 238 4.08 -18.93 -4.44
C TYR A 238 4.60 -20.31 -4.86
N GLU A 239 5.89 -20.46 -5.18
CA GLU A 239 6.54 -21.76 -5.36
C GLU A 239 6.49 -22.60 -4.07
N LYS A 240 6.90 -22.03 -2.93
CA LYS A 240 6.84 -22.72 -1.62
C LYS A 240 5.41 -23.13 -1.24
N LEU A 241 4.43 -22.32 -1.61
CA LEU A 241 3.00 -22.55 -1.36
C LEU A 241 2.36 -23.54 -2.35
N ASN A 242 3.06 -23.91 -3.44
CA ASN A 242 2.52 -24.63 -4.59
C ASN A 242 1.28 -23.96 -5.21
N ASP A 243 1.21 -22.62 -5.16
CA ASP A 243 0.13 -21.83 -5.74
C ASP A 243 0.38 -21.60 -7.24
N LYS A 244 0.08 -22.62 -8.05
CA LYS A 244 0.32 -22.60 -9.51
C LYS A 244 -0.31 -21.39 -10.21
N ARG A 245 -1.48 -20.95 -9.75
CA ARG A 245 -2.22 -19.85 -10.38
C ARG A 245 -1.51 -18.52 -10.20
N ASN A 246 -1.12 -18.20 -8.96
CA ASN A 246 -0.44 -16.95 -8.69
C ASN A 246 1.01 -17.00 -9.16
N LEU A 247 1.67 -18.15 -9.08
CA LEU A 247 3.00 -18.38 -9.64
C LEU A 247 3.03 -18.10 -11.16
N PHE A 248 2.07 -18.66 -11.90
CA PHE A 248 1.87 -18.38 -13.32
C PHE A 248 1.72 -16.87 -13.58
N THR A 249 0.85 -16.22 -12.82
CA THR A 249 0.58 -14.78 -12.94
C THR A 249 1.86 -13.95 -12.73
N MET A 250 2.71 -14.35 -11.77
CA MET A 250 3.94 -13.63 -11.47
C MET A 250 5.05 -13.87 -12.48
N HIS A 251 5.18 -15.07 -13.05
CA HIS A 251 6.08 -15.28 -14.17
C HIS A 251 5.67 -14.45 -15.41
N MET A 252 4.38 -14.39 -15.73
CA MET A 252 3.89 -13.53 -16.81
C MET A 252 4.19 -12.05 -16.56
N PHE A 253 4.04 -11.60 -15.31
CA PHE A 253 4.35 -10.21 -14.93
C PHE A 253 5.85 -9.91 -14.98
N ALA A 254 6.71 -10.80 -14.50
CA ALA A 254 8.17 -10.66 -14.59
C ALA A 254 8.63 -10.59 -16.04
N ASN A 255 8.12 -11.47 -16.92
CA ASN A 255 8.41 -11.42 -18.35
C ASN A 255 8.06 -10.04 -18.96
N MET A 256 6.88 -9.51 -18.64
CA MET A 256 6.48 -8.16 -19.09
C MET A 256 7.46 -7.09 -18.59
N LEU A 257 7.92 -7.15 -17.33
CA LEU A 257 8.85 -6.17 -16.77
C LEU A 257 10.25 -6.23 -17.39
N TYR A 258 10.72 -7.41 -17.80
CA TYR A 258 11.99 -7.53 -18.51
C TYR A 258 11.93 -6.94 -19.92
N ILE A 259 10.76 -7.01 -20.56
CA ILE A 259 10.53 -6.63 -21.95
C ILE A 259 10.07 -5.17 -22.13
N ALA A 260 9.11 -4.71 -21.33
CA ALA A 260 8.32 -3.49 -21.61
C ALA A 260 9.03 -2.15 -21.36
N PRO A 261 9.85 -1.95 -20.31
CA PRO A 261 10.42 -0.64 -20.00
C PRO A 261 11.59 -0.24 -20.91
N HIS A 262 12.34 -1.23 -21.40
CA HIS A 262 13.55 -1.05 -22.19
C HIS A 262 13.69 -2.24 -23.13
N TRP A 263 12.95 -2.27 -24.24
CA TRP A 263 13.26 -3.21 -25.32
C TRP A 263 14.60 -2.79 -25.95
N ASP A 264 15.71 -3.13 -25.29
CA ASP A 264 17.08 -2.96 -25.76
C ASP A 264 17.72 -4.31 -26.13
N GLY A 265 16.99 -5.42 -25.95
CA GLY A 265 17.43 -6.79 -26.19
C GLY A 265 18.37 -7.34 -25.10
N GLY A 266 18.69 -6.56 -24.07
CA GLY A 266 19.70 -6.92 -23.07
C GLY A 266 19.24 -7.93 -22.01
N ARG A 267 17.93 -8.17 -21.88
CA ARG A 267 17.33 -9.00 -20.81
C ARG A 267 16.38 -10.08 -21.33
N GLU A 268 16.56 -10.48 -22.59
CA GLU A 268 15.72 -11.49 -23.23
C GLU A 268 15.91 -12.87 -22.59
N GLN A 269 17.09 -13.16 -22.05
CA GLN A 269 17.39 -14.44 -21.39
C GLN A 269 16.58 -14.59 -20.10
N GLU A 270 16.50 -13.54 -19.29
CA GLU A 270 15.67 -13.50 -18.09
C GLU A 270 14.19 -13.58 -18.46
N ALA A 271 13.76 -12.78 -19.45
CA ALA A 271 12.38 -12.83 -19.95
C ALA A 271 11.99 -14.25 -20.41
N LEU A 272 12.90 -14.95 -21.09
CA LEU A 272 12.69 -16.33 -21.54
C LEU A 272 12.52 -17.28 -20.35
N LYS A 273 13.38 -17.20 -19.32
CA LYS A 273 13.28 -18.04 -18.11
C LYS A 273 11.88 -17.98 -17.50
N HIS A 274 11.29 -16.78 -17.37
CA HIS A 274 9.94 -16.66 -16.81
C HIS A 274 8.87 -17.17 -17.78
N MET A 275 9.03 -16.96 -19.09
CA MET A 275 8.08 -17.47 -20.08
C MET A 275 8.07 -19.00 -20.12
N GLU A 276 9.23 -19.66 -20.02
CA GLU A 276 9.33 -21.11 -19.97
C GLU A 276 8.72 -21.68 -18.68
N ALA A 277 8.94 -21.03 -17.54
CA ALA A 277 8.29 -21.41 -16.29
C ALA A 277 6.76 -21.29 -16.37
N ALA A 278 6.25 -20.19 -16.94
CA ALA A 278 4.83 -20.00 -17.19
C ALA A 278 4.26 -21.07 -18.14
N ALA A 279 5.00 -21.41 -19.21
CA ALA A 279 4.62 -22.45 -20.16
C ALA A 279 4.58 -23.84 -19.50
N ALA A 280 5.55 -24.16 -18.64
CA ALA A 280 5.59 -25.42 -17.92
C ALA A 280 4.38 -25.59 -16.98
N ILE A 281 3.94 -24.51 -16.32
CA ILE A 281 2.73 -24.53 -15.49
C ILE A 281 1.49 -24.74 -16.37
N ALA A 282 1.38 -24.00 -17.48
CA ALA A 282 0.24 -24.10 -18.38
C ALA A 282 0.16 -25.44 -19.14
N GLU A 283 1.26 -26.20 -19.24
CA GLU A 283 1.30 -27.50 -19.92
C GLU A 283 0.31 -28.50 -19.30
N GLU A 284 0.12 -28.44 -17.98
CA GLU A 284 -0.80 -29.31 -17.24
C GLU A 284 -2.27 -28.87 -17.37
N ASP A 285 -2.52 -27.62 -17.75
CA ASP A 285 -3.86 -27.09 -17.92
C ASP A 285 -4.50 -27.57 -19.22
N PRO A 286 -5.85 -27.70 -19.26
CA PRO A 286 -6.57 -27.94 -20.50
C PRO A 286 -6.22 -26.91 -21.58
N ASP A 287 -6.37 -27.34 -22.83
CA ASP A 287 -6.20 -26.46 -23.98
C ASP A 287 -7.04 -25.18 -23.83
N SER A 288 -6.37 -24.03 -23.88
CA SER A 288 -6.95 -22.71 -23.72
C SER A 288 -6.25 -21.69 -24.64
N GLN A 289 -6.93 -20.58 -24.90
CA GLN A 289 -6.37 -19.51 -25.73
C GLN A 289 -5.14 -18.89 -25.05
N GLU A 290 -5.18 -18.74 -23.73
CA GLU A 290 -4.10 -18.22 -22.90
C GLU A 290 -2.85 -19.09 -23.02
N LYS A 291 -3.01 -20.43 -22.99
CA LYS A 291 -1.91 -21.38 -23.21
C LYS A 291 -1.25 -21.22 -24.58
N GLY A 292 -2.04 -21.02 -25.63
CA GLY A 292 -1.51 -20.77 -26.97
C GLY A 292 -0.76 -19.45 -27.09
N LEU A 293 -1.25 -18.40 -26.41
CA LEU A 293 -0.56 -17.10 -26.37
C LEU A 293 0.80 -17.21 -25.67
N ILE A 294 0.94 -18.01 -24.63
CA ILE A 294 2.25 -18.27 -23.99
C ILE A 294 3.21 -18.88 -25.01
N TYR A 295 2.81 -19.96 -25.69
CA TYR A 295 3.67 -20.61 -26.69
C TYR A 295 4.10 -19.66 -27.81
N GLN A 296 3.19 -18.82 -28.29
CA GLN A 296 3.49 -17.79 -29.28
C GLN A 296 4.50 -16.78 -28.75
N ARG A 297 4.35 -16.31 -27.51
CA ARG A 297 5.31 -15.38 -26.89
C ARG A 297 6.68 -16.01 -26.65
N THR A 298 6.74 -17.28 -26.22
CA THR A 298 8.01 -18.01 -26.10
C THR A 298 8.71 -18.12 -27.45
N SER A 299 7.96 -18.43 -28.51
CA SER A 299 8.47 -18.47 -29.88
C SER A 299 9.06 -17.13 -30.33
N HIS A 300 8.40 -16.01 -30.04
CA HIS A 300 8.95 -14.68 -30.35
C HIS A 300 10.26 -14.39 -29.61
N ILE A 301 10.35 -14.74 -28.33
CA ILE A 301 11.59 -14.50 -27.57
C ILE A 301 12.75 -15.30 -28.17
N TYR A 302 12.53 -16.57 -28.53
CA TYR A 302 13.53 -17.38 -29.23
C TYR A 302 13.92 -16.83 -30.61
N LEU A 303 12.96 -16.23 -31.33
CA LEU A 303 13.23 -15.56 -32.60
C LEU A 303 14.19 -14.39 -32.41
N HIS A 304 13.97 -13.57 -31.37
CA HIS A 304 14.81 -12.42 -31.05
C HIS A 304 16.23 -12.82 -30.63
N GLN A 305 16.36 -13.89 -29.84
CA GLN A 305 17.66 -14.46 -29.46
C GLN A 305 18.42 -15.12 -30.60
N GLY A 306 17.75 -15.32 -31.74
CA GLY A 306 18.33 -15.93 -32.92
C GLY A 306 18.46 -17.46 -32.84
N GLU A 307 17.51 -18.10 -32.18
CA GLU A 307 17.44 -19.56 -31.98
C GLU A 307 16.35 -20.16 -32.91
N PRO A 308 16.66 -20.43 -34.20
CA PRO A 308 15.67 -20.80 -35.21
C PRO A 308 14.94 -22.11 -34.90
N ASP A 309 15.65 -23.11 -34.39
CA ASP A 309 15.07 -24.42 -34.08
C ASP A 309 14.02 -24.32 -32.97
N GLN A 310 14.34 -23.59 -31.89
CA GLN A 310 13.40 -23.36 -30.79
C GLN A 310 12.21 -22.51 -31.24
N THR A 311 12.46 -21.49 -32.06
CA THR A 311 11.43 -20.63 -32.63
C THR A 311 10.34 -21.45 -33.33
N LEU A 312 10.75 -22.40 -34.20
CA LEU A 312 9.84 -23.30 -34.91
C LEU A 312 9.12 -24.25 -33.96
N ILE A 313 9.81 -24.86 -32.99
CA ILE A 313 9.19 -25.79 -32.02
C ILE A 313 8.05 -25.11 -31.26
N TRP A 314 8.31 -23.92 -30.72
CA TRP A 314 7.30 -23.19 -29.94
C TRP A 314 6.18 -22.62 -30.81
N ALA A 315 6.50 -22.15 -32.03
CA ALA A 315 5.49 -21.71 -32.99
C ALA A 315 4.55 -22.86 -33.38
N GLN A 316 5.09 -24.06 -33.62
CA GLN A 316 4.30 -25.24 -33.96
C GLN A 316 3.36 -25.64 -32.82
N LYS A 317 3.85 -25.62 -31.56
CA LYS A 317 2.99 -25.87 -30.38
C LYS A 317 1.80 -24.91 -30.32
N ALA A 318 2.02 -23.63 -30.62
CA ALA A 318 0.95 -22.62 -30.66
C ALA A 318 -0.06 -22.94 -31.77
N VAL A 319 0.40 -23.26 -32.99
CA VAL A 319 -0.46 -23.64 -34.13
C VAL A 319 -1.30 -24.87 -33.82
N ASP A 320 -0.67 -25.93 -33.31
CA ASP A 320 -1.35 -27.19 -33.00
C ASP A 320 -2.47 -26.95 -31.98
N LEU A 321 -2.18 -26.18 -30.93
CA LEU A 321 -3.15 -25.82 -29.90
C LEU A 321 -4.31 -24.97 -30.43
N PHE A 322 -4.02 -23.89 -31.16
CA PHE A 322 -5.07 -23.04 -31.72
C PHE A 322 -5.93 -23.78 -32.77
N THR A 323 -5.33 -24.72 -33.50
CA THR A 323 -6.06 -25.60 -34.43
C THR A 323 -7.04 -26.50 -33.68
N ARG A 324 -6.61 -27.14 -32.57
CA ARG A 324 -7.51 -27.94 -31.71
C ARG A 324 -8.66 -27.12 -31.13
N LEU A 325 -8.40 -25.85 -30.82
CA LEU A 325 -9.42 -24.91 -30.30
C LEU A 325 -10.27 -24.24 -31.38
N ASN A 326 -9.98 -24.47 -32.67
CA ASN A 326 -10.62 -23.80 -33.80
C ASN A 326 -10.55 -22.26 -33.71
N ILE A 327 -9.43 -21.74 -33.22
CA ILE A 327 -9.17 -20.30 -33.10
C ILE A 327 -8.37 -19.85 -34.33
N PRO A 328 -8.92 -18.98 -35.19
CA PRO A 328 -8.21 -18.42 -36.34
C PRO A 328 -7.27 -17.30 -35.88
N MET A 329 -6.19 -17.65 -35.18
CA MET A 329 -5.17 -16.69 -34.73
C MET A 329 -3.97 -16.69 -35.66
N GLY A 330 -3.41 -15.50 -35.88
CA GLY A 330 -2.08 -15.34 -36.48
C GLY A 330 -1.03 -15.86 -35.52
N THR A 331 -0.57 -17.09 -35.76
CA THR A 331 0.51 -17.69 -34.97
C THR A 331 1.85 -17.11 -35.40
N SER A 332 2.85 -17.16 -34.51
CA SER A 332 4.25 -16.86 -34.84
C SER A 332 4.85 -17.77 -35.92
N TRP A 333 4.13 -18.79 -36.41
CA TRP A 333 4.59 -19.74 -37.42
C TRP A 333 4.98 -19.12 -38.75
N GLY A 334 4.19 -18.19 -39.31
CA GLY A 334 4.57 -17.50 -40.55
C GLY A 334 5.88 -16.72 -40.37
N THR A 335 5.99 -16.01 -39.25
CA THR A 335 7.18 -15.26 -38.85
C THR A 335 8.39 -16.19 -38.64
N ALA A 336 8.19 -17.35 -38.01
CA ALA A 336 9.19 -18.38 -37.78
C ALA A 336 9.66 -19.05 -39.09
N MET A 337 8.75 -19.37 -40.00
CA MET A 337 9.06 -19.90 -41.33
C MET A 337 9.92 -18.92 -42.11
N THR A 338 9.53 -17.64 -42.14
CA THR A 338 10.32 -16.60 -42.81
C THR A 338 11.69 -16.44 -42.16
N TYR A 339 11.77 -16.41 -40.83
CA TYR A 339 13.04 -16.33 -40.10
C TYR A 339 13.98 -17.51 -40.40
N THR A 340 13.43 -18.71 -40.59
CA THR A 340 14.20 -19.93 -40.89
C THR A 340 14.46 -20.16 -42.38
N GLY A 341 14.13 -19.18 -43.25
CA GLY A 341 14.43 -19.19 -44.68
C GLY A 341 13.32 -19.72 -45.59
N GLN A 342 12.17 -20.13 -45.05
CA GLN A 342 10.96 -20.48 -45.80
C GLN A 342 10.14 -19.21 -46.08
N ILE A 343 10.73 -18.28 -46.82
CA ILE A 343 10.26 -16.89 -46.95
C ILE A 343 8.86 -16.82 -47.57
N ASP A 344 8.69 -17.39 -48.78
CA ASP A 344 7.42 -17.32 -49.52
C ASP A 344 6.28 -18.01 -48.77
N GLU A 345 6.57 -19.16 -48.15
CA GLU A 345 5.61 -19.94 -47.36
C GLU A 345 5.20 -19.19 -46.08
N GLY A 346 6.16 -18.54 -45.41
CA GLY A 346 5.93 -17.71 -44.23
C GLY A 346 5.04 -16.49 -44.51
N ILE A 347 5.30 -15.77 -45.61
CA ILE A 347 4.47 -14.63 -46.04
C ILE A 347 3.06 -15.10 -46.38
N ALA A 348 2.93 -16.11 -47.25
CA ALA A 348 1.63 -16.62 -47.69
C ALA A 348 0.78 -17.11 -46.51
N TYR A 349 1.41 -17.73 -45.52
CA TYR A 349 0.75 -18.16 -44.29
C TYR A 349 0.18 -16.96 -43.51
N ASN A 350 0.96 -15.91 -43.30
CA ASN A 350 0.52 -14.73 -42.55
C ASN A 350 -0.50 -13.86 -43.31
N GLU A 351 -0.40 -13.78 -44.64
CA GLU A 351 -1.42 -13.14 -45.48
C GLU A 351 -2.77 -13.85 -45.37
N ASN A 352 -2.79 -15.18 -45.51
CA ASN A 352 -4.00 -15.97 -45.34
C ASN A 352 -4.59 -15.81 -43.93
N ASN A 353 -3.77 -15.81 -42.88
CA ASN A 353 -4.25 -15.58 -41.52
C ASN A 353 -4.86 -14.18 -41.32
N CYS A 354 -4.24 -13.14 -41.87
CA CYS A 354 -4.81 -11.78 -41.87
C CYS A 354 -6.17 -11.74 -42.58
N GLU A 355 -6.32 -12.39 -43.73
CA GLU A 355 -7.60 -12.48 -44.45
C GLU A 355 -8.68 -13.20 -43.63
N GLN A 356 -8.33 -14.27 -42.92
CA GLN A 356 -9.28 -14.94 -42.03
C GLN A 356 -9.64 -14.07 -40.82
N ALA A 357 -8.66 -13.41 -40.22
CA ALA A 357 -8.88 -12.48 -39.10
C ALA A 357 -9.85 -11.35 -39.47
N LEU A 358 -9.73 -10.79 -40.68
CA LEU A 358 -10.66 -9.77 -41.20
C LEU A 358 -12.13 -10.25 -41.22
N LYS A 359 -12.37 -11.55 -41.45
CA LYS A 359 -13.72 -12.13 -41.47
C LYS A 359 -14.33 -12.27 -40.07
N THR A 360 -13.52 -12.28 -39.01
CA THR A 360 -13.99 -12.48 -37.62
C THR A 360 -14.56 -11.20 -36.98
N ALA A 361 -14.26 -10.03 -37.54
CA ALA A 361 -14.55 -8.71 -36.93
C ALA A 361 -14.02 -8.51 -35.49
N ASN A 362 -13.09 -9.35 -35.02
CA ASN A 362 -12.46 -9.22 -33.72
C ASN A 362 -11.18 -8.36 -33.84
N LEU A 363 -11.24 -7.14 -33.31
CA LEU A 363 -10.13 -6.16 -33.38
C LEU A 363 -8.84 -6.66 -32.73
N PHE A 364 -8.93 -7.50 -31.69
CA PHE A 364 -7.76 -8.06 -31.03
C PHE A 364 -7.04 -9.08 -31.92
N ILE A 365 -7.82 -10.00 -32.53
CA ILE A 365 -7.28 -11.01 -33.46
C ILE A 365 -6.69 -10.32 -34.70
N LEU A 366 -7.37 -9.29 -35.22
CA LEU A 366 -6.87 -8.49 -36.34
C LEU A 366 -5.55 -7.78 -36.01
N GLY A 367 -5.43 -7.19 -34.81
CA GLY A 367 -4.20 -6.55 -34.36
C GLY A 367 -3.03 -7.52 -34.26
N LEU A 368 -3.25 -8.72 -33.72
CA LEU A 368 -2.23 -9.77 -33.65
C LEU A 368 -1.79 -10.27 -35.02
N ALA A 369 -2.74 -10.61 -35.90
CA ALA A 369 -2.42 -11.06 -37.26
C ALA A 369 -1.65 -9.99 -38.05
N GLY A 370 -2.07 -8.72 -37.94
CA GLY A 370 -1.37 -7.59 -38.55
C GLY A 370 0.05 -7.42 -38.01
N HIS A 371 0.25 -7.58 -36.71
CA HIS A 371 1.58 -7.53 -36.08
C HIS A 371 2.51 -8.64 -36.61
N GLU A 372 2.03 -9.89 -36.72
CA GLU A 372 2.84 -10.99 -37.28
C GLU A 372 3.24 -10.75 -38.73
N LEU A 373 2.31 -10.25 -39.56
CA LEU A 373 2.61 -9.92 -40.95
C LEU A 373 3.64 -8.79 -41.05
N VAL A 374 3.53 -7.75 -40.21
CA VAL A 374 4.51 -6.66 -40.17
C VAL A 374 5.89 -7.17 -39.75
N LEU A 375 5.98 -8.01 -38.72
CA LEU A 375 7.26 -8.62 -38.30
C LEU A 375 7.87 -9.47 -39.42
N THR A 376 7.04 -10.28 -40.08
CA THR A 376 7.46 -11.13 -41.20
C THR A 376 8.04 -10.32 -42.34
N LEU A 377 7.34 -9.26 -42.76
CA LEU A 377 7.82 -8.36 -43.80
C LEU A 377 9.07 -7.57 -43.37
N ALA A 378 9.21 -7.26 -42.07
CA ALA A 378 10.39 -6.58 -41.55
C ALA A 378 11.66 -7.46 -41.60
N LEU A 379 11.52 -8.79 -41.40
CA LEU A 379 12.64 -9.74 -41.50
C LEU A 379 13.24 -9.83 -42.92
N ILE A 380 12.49 -9.39 -43.93
CA ILE A 380 12.86 -9.49 -45.34
C ILE A 380 13.56 -8.21 -45.85
N ARG A 381 13.81 -7.20 -44.99
CA ARG A 381 14.29 -5.86 -45.40
C ARG A 381 15.66 -5.78 -46.11
N ASP A 382 16.40 -6.88 -46.25
CA ASP A 382 17.59 -6.98 -47.11
C ASP A 382 17.37 -7.81 -48.40
N ILE A 383 16.13 -8.17 -48.73
CA ILE A 383 15.75 -8.76 -50.02
C ILE A 383 15.08 -7.64 -50.83
N PRO A 384 15.58 -7.34 -52.04
CA PRO A 384 15.32 -6.10 -52.78
C PRO A 384 13.85 -5.80 -53.07
#